data_AF-A0A7V9TYJ3-F1
#
_entry.id   AF-A0A7V9TYJ3-F1
#
_cell.length_a   1.000
_cell.length_b   1.000
_cell.length_c   1.000
_cell.angle_alpha   90.00
_cell.angle_beta   90.00
_cell.angle_gamma   90.00
#
_symmetry.space_group_name_H-M   'P 1'
#
loop_
_entity.id
_entity.type
_entity.pdbx_description
1 polymer ?
#
loop_
_entity_poly.entity_id
_entity_poly.type
_entity_poly.pdbx_seq_one_letter_code
_entity_poly.pdbx_strand_id
1 'polypeptide(L)' 'MKKTPTQQLIELRFNQPIDILLRDRFEQGHSLETIGEELGVSWQSINAWARKYRIPPRKPGRKRRPYVGEVAAS' A
#
# COMPACT_ATOMS: atom_id res chain seq x y z
N MET A 1 -20.65 3.49 6.11
CA MET A 1 -20.18 2.46 5.15
C MET A 1 -20.24 1.11 5.84
N LYS A 2 -20.74 0.05 5.21
CA LYS A 2 -20.66 -1.30 5.78
C LYS A 2 -19.27 -1.87 5.51
N LYS A 3 -18.59 -2.32 6.57
CA LYS A 3 -17.34 -3.09 6.48
C LYS A 3 -17.67 -4.48 5.92
N THR A 4 -16.78 -5.04 5.10
CA THR A 4 -16.97 -6.43 4.64
C THR A 4 -16.69 -7.39 5.80
N PRO A 5 -17.26 -8.61 5.80
CA PRO A 5 -16.93 -9.63 6.79
C PRO A 5 -15.42 -9.89 6.88
N THR A 6 -14.72 -9.87 5.74
CA THR A 6 -13.25 -9.99 5.67
C THR A 6 -12.55 -8.85 6.43
N GLN A 7 -13.00 -7.60 6.26
CA GLN A 7 -12.44 -6.46 7.01
C GLN A 7 -12.64 -6.65 8.51
N GLN A 8 -13.83 -7.07 8.94
CA GLN A 8 -14.11 -7.33 10.36
C GLN A 8 -13.23 -8.44 10.93
N LEU A 9 -13.04 -9.54 10.20
CA LEU A 9 -12.17 -10.64 10.62
C LEU A 9 -10.71 -10.19 10.76
N ILE A 10 -10.21 -9.38 9.83
CA ILE A 10 -8.87 -8.81 9.92
C ILE A 10 -8.76 -7.88 11.13
N GLU A 11 -9.75 -7.00 11.34
CA GLU A 11 -9.76 -6.08 12.48
C GLU A 11 -9.74 -6.83 13.82
N LEU A 12 -10.49 -7.93 13.92
CA LEU A 12 -10.48 -8.81 15.10
C LEU A 12 -9.13 -9.53 15.25
N ARG A 13 -8.57 -10.07 14.16
CA ARG A 13 -7.30 -10.80 14.16
C ARG A 13 -6.13 -9.94 14.63
N PHE A 14 -6.09 -8.69 14.21
CA PHE A 14 -5.00 -7.76 14.52
C PHE A 14 -5.34 -6.76 15.63
N ASN A 15 -6.56 -6.82 16.17
CA ASN A 15 -7.10 -5.89 17.17
C ASN A 15 -6.88 -4.40 16.82
N GLN A 16 -7.00 -4.07 15.53
CA GLN A 16 -6.79 -2.73 15.00
C GLN A 16 -7.71 -2.46 13.82
N PRO A 17 -8.21 -1.22 13.64
CA PRO A 17 -9.00 -0.85 12.47
C PRO A 17 -8.24 -1.06 11.15
N ILE A 18 -8.94 -1.49 10.10
CA ILE A 18 -8.31 -1.81 8.80
C ILE A 18 -7.60 -0.61 8.18
N ASP A 19 -8.12 0.60 8.39
CA ASP A 19 -7.52 1.84 7.89
C ASP A 19 -6.20 2.18 8.59
N ILE A 20 -6.09 1.89 9.88
CA ILE A 20 -4.84 2.04 10.65
C ILE A 20 -3.82 1.01 10.18
N LEU A 21 -4.24 -0.25 10.02
CA LEU A 21 -3.38 -1.32 9.52
C LEU A 21 -2.78 -0.94 8.16
N LEU A 22 -3.64 -0.59 7.19
CA LEU A 22 -3.19 -0.23 5.85
C LEU A 22 -2.24 0.97 5.87
N ARG A 23 -2.57 2.04 6.61
CA ARG A 23 -1.72 3.24 6.70
C ARG A 23 -0.32 2.90 7.19
N ASP A 24 -0.23 2.18 8.30
CA ASP A 24 1.02 1.80 8.93
C ASP A 24 1.93 1.00 7.96
N ARG A 25 1.39 -0.01 7.27
CA ARG A 25 2.19 -0.80 6.31
C ARG A 25 2.63 0.02 5.09
N PHE A 26 1.79 0.93 4.60
CA PHE A 26 2.18 1.83 3.52
C PHE A 26 3.26 2.82 3.95
N GLU A 27 3.23 3.29 5.20
CA GLU A 27 4.27 4.16 5.78
C GLU A 27 5.60 3.41 5.97
N GLN A 28 5.53 2.13 6.34
CA GLN A 28 6.69 1.22 6.37
C GLN A 28 7.18 0.82 4.97
N GLY A 29 6.45 1.19 3.91
CA GLY A 29 6.87 1.02 2.52
C GLY A 29 6.52 -0.33 1.90
N HIS A 30 5.67 -1.14 2.54
CA HIS A 30 5.21 -2.42 2.02
C HIS A 30 4.42 -2.23 0.71
N SER A 31 4.52 -3.22 -0.19
CA SER A 31 3.76 -3.24 -1.44
C SER A 31 2.32 -3.70 -1.18
N LEU A 32 1.43 -3.47 -2.15
CA LEU A 32 0.05 -3.99 -2.07
C LEU A 32 0.00 -5.52 -1.97
N GLU A 33 0.94 -6.21 -2.62
CA GLU A 33 1.06 -7.67 -2.59
C GLU A 33 1.50 -8.15 -1.21
N THR A 34 2.56 -7.56 -0.65
CA THR A 34 3.06 -7.90 0.69
C THR A 34 1.99 -7.68 1.76
N ILE A 35 1.28 -6.54 1.70
CA ILE A 35 0.17 -6.26 2.63
C ILE A 35 -0.96 -7.28 2.44
N GLY A 36 -1.25 -7.68 1.21
CA GLY A 36 -2.24 -8.70 0.91
C GLY A 36 -1.88 -10.06 1.53
N GLU A 37 -0.63 -10.50 1.33
CA GLU A 37 -0.11 -11.74 1.90
C GLU A 37 -0.16 -11.74 3.44
N GLU A 38 0.28 -10.64 4.07
CA GLU A 38 0.24 -10.49 5.54
C GLU A 38 -1.20 -10.55 6.10
N LEU A 39 -2.14 -9.88 5.43
CA LEU A 39 -3.53 -9.79 5.86
C LEU A 39 -4.39 -10.98 5.38
N GLY A 40 -3.84 -11.85 4.53
CA GLY A 40 -4.53 -13.02 3.97
C GLY A 40 -5.58 -12.66 2.91
N VAL A 41 -5.37 -11.60 2.13
CA VAL A 41 -6.29 -11.12 1.08
C VAL A 41 -5.55 -10.73 -0.19
N SER A 42 -6.28 -10.62 -1.29
CA SER A 42 -5.67 -10.25 -2.57
C SER A 42 -5.21 -8.78 -2.59
N TRP A 43 -4.15 -8.50 -3.36
CA TRP A 43 -3.67 -7.14 -3.58
C TRP A 43 -4.74 -6.20 -4.16
N GLN A 44 -5.69 -6.74 -4.96
CA GLN A 44 -6.82 -5.96 -5.49
C GLN A 44 -7.75 -5.50 -4.36
N SER A 45 -7.95 -6.34 -3.34
CA SER A 45 -8.75 -5.99 -2.15
C SER A 45 -8.08 -4.86 -1.37
N ILE A 46 -6.77 -4.96 -1.15
CA ILE A 46 -5.98 -3.91 -0.50
C ILE A 46 -6.07 -2.59 -1.28
N ASN A 47 -5.90 -2.63 -2.61
CA ASN A 47 -6.02 -1.45 -3.46
C ASN A 47 -7.41 -0.82 -3.38
N ALA A 48 -8.47 -1.62 -3.45
CA ALA A 48 -9.84 -1.14 -3.34
C ALA A 48 -10.10 -0.47 -1.97
N TRP A 49 -9.63 -1.07 -0.89
CA TRP A 49 -9.77 -0.52 0.47
C TRP A 49 -8.95 0.75 0.64
N ALA A 50 -7.68 0.77 0.22
CA ALA A 50 -6.81 1.94 0.29
C ALA A 50 -7.43 3.15 -0.43
N ARG A 51 -7.96 2.96 -1.64
CA ARG A 51 -8.69 4.00 -2.39
C ARG A 51 -9.91 4.50 -1.62
N LYS A 52 -10.67 3.59 -1.01
CA LYS A 52 -11.88 3.91 -0.25
C LYS A 52 -11.59 4.71 1.03
N TYR A 53 -10.49 4.41 1.71
CA TYR A 53 -9.99 5.13 2.89
C TYR A 53 -9.12 6.35 2.53
N ARG A 54 -8.96 6.66 1.25
CA ARG A 54 -8.10 7.75 0.75
C ARG A 54 -6.64 7.63 1.23
N ILE A 55 -6.16 6.40 1.37
CA ILE A 55 -4.77 6.10 1.70
C ILE A 55 -4.02 5.96 0.37
N PRO A 56 -3.07 6.85 0.05
CA PRO A 56 -2.34 6.78 -1.20
C PRO A 56 -1.42 5.54 -1.17
N PRO A 57 -1.57 4.57 -2.09
CA PRO A 57 -0.60 3.50 -2.22
C PRO A 57 0.74 4.15 -2.59
N ARG A 58 1.80 3.80 -1.84
CA ARG A 58 3.20 4.23 -1.96
C ARG A 58 3.45 5.30 -3.04
N LYS A 59 3.88 6.51 -2.64
CA LYS A 59 4.37 7.51 -3.61
C LYS A 59 5.40 6.81 -4.51
N PRO A 60 5.24 6.81 -5.85
CA PRO A 60 6.24 6.23 -6.72
C PRO A 60 7.56 6.89 -6.35
N GLY A 61 8.54 6.07 -5.93
CA GLY A 61 9.86 6.57 -5.59
C GLY A 61 10.30 7.45 -6.75
N ARG A 62 10.74 8.70 -6.45
CA ARG A 62 11.13 9.68 -7.48
C ARG A 62 11.86 8.93 -8.58
N LYS A 63 11.29 8.88 -9.80
CA LYS A 63 11.93 8.22 -10.94
C LYS A 63 13.37 8.69 -10.93
N ARG A 64 14.34 7.78 -10.82
CA ARG A 64 15.76 8.14 -10.95
C ARG A 64 15.87 8.93 -12.25
N ARG A 65 16.27 10.18 -12.15
CA ARG A 65 16.52 11.06 -13.30
C ARG A 65 17.46 10.28 -14.23
N PRO A 66 17.17 10.16 -15.54
CA PRO A 66 18.07 9.43 -16.42
C PRO A 66 19.46 10.06 -16.32
N TYR A 67 20.48 9.20 -16.26
CA TYR A 67 21.87 9.60 -16.36
C TYR A 67 22.04 10.36 -17.68
N VAL A 68 22.22 11.67 -17.60
CA VAL A 68 22.54 12.49 -18.77
C VAL A 68 24.02 12.28 -18.99
N GLY A 69 24.36 11.41 -19.94
CA GLY A 69 25.72 11.20 -20.38
C GLY A 69 26.33 12.55 -20.76
N GLU A 70 27.35 12.93 -20.02
CA GLU A 70 28.20 14.07 -20.29
C GLU A 70 28.87 13.82 -21.64
N VAL A 71 28.33 14.43 -22.70
CA VAL A 71 29.04 14.58 -23.97
C VAL A 71 30.18 15.55 -23.71
N ALA A 72 31.32 14.98 -23.30
CA ALA A 72 32.59 15.68 -23.31
C ALA A 72 32.86 16.12 -24.75
N ALA A 73 32.63 17.41 -24.99
CA ALA A 73 33.14 18.12 -26.14
C ALA A 73 34.67 18.17 -26.02
N SER A 74 35.34 17.62 -27.04
CA SER A 74 36.73 17.93 -27.42
C SER A 74 36.78 18.03 -28.93
#